data_AF-A0AAD4Z8V9-F1
#
_entry.id   AF-A0AAD4Z8V9-F1
#
_cell.length_a   1.000
_cell.length_b   1.000
_cell.length_c   1.000
_cell.angle_alpha   90.00
_cell.angle_beta   90.00
_cell.angle_gamma   90.00
#
_symmetry.space_group_name_H-M   'P 1'
#
loop_
_entity.id
_entity.type
_entity.pdbx_description
1 polymer ?
#
loop_
_entity_poly.entity_id
_entity_poly.type
_entity_poly.pdbx_seq_one_letter_code
_entity_poly.pdbx_strand_id
1 'polypeptide(L)'
;MQQTSNFKFCVSFLRSKPGSATADVQGLAQIVDDQIQINLKDTFSEASKLYKETTERVIKECFQICSEEYGVAIHYMDGVLANLKSKNYRNAREGLTGVYVDADTCEESFHEEPVRPSPLTKNNNDVKDLALIGSQIIHILG
;
A
#
# COMPACT_ATOMS: atom_id res chain seq x y z
N MET A 1 10.42 -1.47 -17.60
CA MET A 1 11.22 -2.07 -16.51
C MET A 1 10.39 -2.31 -15.22
N GLN A 2 9.37 -1.50 -14.94
CA GLN A 2 8.46 -1.66 -13.78
C GLN A 2 7.64 -2.98 -13.76
N GLN A 3 7.15 -3.44 -14.92
CA GLN A 3 6.39 -4.70 -15.00
C GLN A 3 7.22 -5.91 -14.52
N THR A 4 8.51 -5.94 -14.84
CA THR A 4 9.42 -7.05 -14.49
C THR A 4 9.85 -7.06 -13.03
N SER A 5 9.97 -5.89 -12.37
CA SER A 5 10.24 -5.82 -10.92
C SER A 5 9.03 -6.24 -10.12
N ASN A 6 7.85 -5.75 -10.50
CA ASN A 6 6.60 -6.05 -9.80
C ASN A 6 6.23 -7.52 -9.95
N PHE A 7 6.52 -8.15 -11.10
CA PHE A 7 6.35 -9.58 -11.28
C PHE A 7 7.25 -10.42 -10.35
N LYS A 8 8.54 -10.07 -10.22
CA LYS A 8 9.46 -10.77 -9.31
C LYS A 8 9.05 -10.60 -7.85
N PHE A 9 8.69 -9.38 -7.46
CA PHE A 9 8.17 -9.09 -6.12
C PHE A 9 6.87 -9.87 -5.86
N CYS A 10 5.93 -9.90 -6.80
CA CYS A 10 4.69 -10.67 -6.74
C CYS A 10 4.94 -12.16 -6.49
N VAL A 11 5.80 -12.79 -7.31
CA VAL A 11 6.12 -14.20 -7.16
C VAL A 11 6.79 -14.47 -5.82
N SER A 12 7.74 -13.64 -5.40
CA SER A 12 8.42 -13.77 -4.10
C SER A 12 7.44 -13.62 -2.94
N PHE A 13 6.59 -12.60 -3.01
CA PHE A 13 5.56 -12.30 -2.03
C PHE A 13 4.59 -13.48 -1.89
N LEU A 14 3.95 -13.93 -2.97
CA LEU A 14 2.99 -15.03 -2.93
C LEU A 14 3.63 -16.33 -2.45
N ARG A 15 4.87 -16.63 -2.85
CA ARG A 15 5.59 -17.82 -2.35
C ARG A 15 5.88 -17.75 -0.84
N SER A 16 6.01 -16.54 -0.28
CA SER A 16 6.23 -16.36 1.15
C SER A 16 4.96 -16.52 1.99
N LYS A 17 3.77 -16.52 1.37
CA LYS A 17 2.49 -16.54 2.08
C LYS A 17 1.92 -17.96 2.18
N PRO A 18 1.64 -18.45 3.40
CA PRO A 18 0.91 -19.69 3.58
C PRO A 18 -0.42 -19.66 2.82
N GLY A 19 -0.75 -20.76 2.13
CA GLY A 19 -2.02 -20.89 1.40
C GLY A 19 -2.02 -20.35 -0.03
N SER A 20 -1.06 -19.51 -0.44
CA SER A 20 -1.02 -19.00 -1.82
C SER A 20 -0.87 -20.10 -2.87
N ALA A 21 -0.21 -21.21 -2.56
CA ALA A 21 -0.02 -22.32 -3.51
C ALA A 21 -1.32 -23.04 -3.90
N THR A 22 -2.35 -22.97 -3.08
CA THR A 22 -3.64 -23.65 -3.28
C THR A 22 -4.81 -22.69 -3.48
N ALA A 23 -4.57 -21.38 -3.37
CA ALA A 23 -5.59 -20.37 -3.54
C ALA A 23 -5.99 -20.22 -5.01
N ASP A 24 -7.28 -20.03 -5.27
CA ASP A 24 -7.74 -19.51 -6.55
C ASP A 24 -7.45 -18.01 -6.66
N VAL A 25 -7.78 -17.40 -7.80
CA VAL A 25 -7.49 -15.97 -8.04
C VAL A 25 -8.17 -15.07 -7.00
N GLN A 26 -9.37 -15.43 -6.53
CA GLN A 26 -10.07 -14.71 -5.48
C GLN A 26 -9.33 -14.82 -4.13
N GLY A 27 -8.86 -16.02 -3.77
CA GLY A 27 -8.07 -16.24 -2.58
C GLY A 27 -6.72 -15.51 -2.63
N LEU A 28 -6.08 -15.45 -3.80
CA LEU A 28 -4.86 -14.65 -3.99
C LEU A 28 -5.12 -13.15 -3.82
N ALA A 29 -6.26 -12.65 -4.32
CA ALA A 29 -6.67 -11.26 -4.11
C ALA A 29 -6.86 -10.95 -2.61
N GLN A 30 -7.50 -11.85 -1.86
CA GLN A 30 -7.67 -11.70 -0.42
C GLN A 30 -6.33 -11.72 0.34
N ILE A 31 -5.40 -12.62 -0.03
CA ILE A 31 -4.06 -12.68 0.60
C ILE A 31 -3.28 -11.37 0.40
N VAL A 32 -3.37 -10.77 -0.79
CA VAL A 32 -2.74 -9.48 -1.06
C VAL A 32 -3.43 -8.35 -0.30
N ASP A 33 -4.76 -8.32 -0.31
CA ASP A 33 -5.59 -7.36 0.44
C ASP A 33 -5.24 -7.35 1.94
N ASP A 34 -5.16 -8.53 2.55
CA ASP A 34 -4.80 -8.70 3.96
C ASP A 34 -3.39 -8.13 4.24
N GLN A 35 -2.44 -8.37 3.35
CA GLN A 35 -1.09 -7.82 3.52
C GLN A 35 -1.07 -6.30 3.39
N ILE A 36 -1.80 -5.74 2.42
CA ILE A 36 -1.89 -4.28 2.26
C ILE A 36 -2.41 -3.67 3.56
N GLN A 37 -3.48 -4.22 4.13
CA GLN A 37 -4.04 -3.72 5.39
C GLN A 37 -3.05 -3.78 6.57
N ILE A 38 -2.22 -4.83 6.65
CA ILE A 38 -1.15 -4.93 7.66
C ILE A 38 -0.13 -3.82 7.44
N ASN A 39 0.42 -3.69 6.24
CA ASN A 39 1.45 -2.70 5.94
C ASN A 39 0.94 -1.26 6.13
N LEU A 40 -0.32 -0.99 5.79
CA LEU A 40 -0.94 0.32 6.00
C LEU A 40 -1.01 0.66 7.50
N LYS A 41 -1.50 -0.26 8.34
CA LYS A 41 -1.62 -0.06 9.79
C LYS A 41 -0.25 0.10 10.46
N ASP A 42 0.72 -0.72 10.06
CA ASP A 42 2.08 -0.66 10.58
C ASP A 42 2.74 0.68 10.22
N THR A 43 2.62 1.11 8.97
CA THR A 43 3.22 2.37 8.50
C THR A 43 2.52 3.59 9.06
N PHE A 44 1.19 3.57 9.20
CA PHE A 44 0.44 4.60 9.92
C PHE A 44 0.94 4.75 11.37
N SER A 45 1.12 3.62 12.07
CA SER A 45 1.61 3.61 13.45
C SER A 45 3.03 4.16 13.54
N GLU A 46 3.91 3.75 12.62
CA GLU A 46 5.29 4.20 12.54
C GLU A 46 5.38 5.71 12.25
N ALA A 47 4.66 6.22 11.24
CA ALA A 47 4.61 7.64 10.91
C ALA A 47 4.06 8.46 12.09
N SER A 48 2.98 8.00 12.73
CA SER A 48 2.38 8.65 13.90
C SER A 48 3.33 8.71 15.10
N LYS A 49 4.16 7.67 15.29
CA LYS A 49 5.18 7.64 16.33
C LYS A 49 6.29 8.63 16.00
N LEU A 50 6.85 8.57 14.79
CA LEU A 50 7.95 9.42 14.35
C LEU A 50 7.56 10.91 14.35
N TYR A 51 6.31 11.24 14.01
CA TYR A 51 5.75 12.59 14.14
C TYR A 51 5.88 13.15 15.58
N LYS A 52 5.62 12.32 16.59
CA LYS A 52 5.69 12.73 18.01
C LYS A 52 7.13 12.90 18.48
N GLU A 53 8.05 12.09 17.98
CA GLU A 53 9.46 12.08 18.38
C GLU A 53 10.30 13.13 17.63
N THR A 54 9.86 13.55 16.45
CA THR A 54 10.62 14.47 15.59
C THR A 54 10.49 15.93 16.04
N THR A 55 11.63 16.61 16.08
CA THR A 55 11.75 18.05 16.38
C THR A 55 12.08 18.90 15.17
N GLU A 56 12.72 18.32 14.15
CA GLU A 56 12.99 19.00 12.88
C GLU A 56 11.67 19.24 12.15
N ARG A 57 11.40 20.50 11.80
CA ARG A 57 10.08 20.94 11.36
C ARG A 57 9.64 20.29 10.05
N VAL A 58 10.52 20.21 9.06
CA VAL A 58 10.22 19.71 7.72
C VAL A 58 9.90 18.22 7.79
N ILE A 59 10.76 17.43 8.44
CA ILE A 59 10.56 15.99 8.67
C ILE A 59 9.27 15.75 9.45
N LYS A 60 8.96 16.61 10.43
CA LYS A 60 7.71 16.50 11.19
C LYS A 60 6.47 16.75 10.31
N GLU A 61 6.52 17.74 9.42
CA GLU A 61 5.47 17.99 8.42
C GLU A 61 5.32 16.78 7.48
N CYS A 62 6.41 16.17 6.99
CA CYS A 62 6.37 14.94 6.18
C CYS A 62 5.68 13.78 6.93
N PHE A 63 6.01 13.55 8.21
CA PHE A 63 5.34 12.50 8.98
C PHE A 63 3.87 12.77 9.25
N GLN A 64 3.49 14.05 9.37
CA GLN A 64 2.08 14.41 9.48
C GLN A 64 1.33 14.03 8.19
N ILE A 65 1.84 14.45 7.03
CA ILE A 65 1.30 14.10 5.71
C ILE A 65 1.18 12.57 5.60
N CYS A 66 2.25 11.84 5.87
CA CYS A 66 2.20 10.38 5.85
C CYS A 66 1.12 9.80 6.77
N SER A 67 0.98 10.28 8.01
CA SER A 67 -0.07 9.77 8.90
C SER A 67 -1.49 10.06 8.37
N GLU A 68 -1.71 11.21 7.75
CA GLU A 68 -3.00 11.58 7.15
C GLU A 68 -3.31 10.72 5.93
N GLU A 69 -2.38 10.63 4.99
CA GLU A 69 -2.49 9.82 3.76
C GLU A 69 -2.73 8.33 4.09
N TYR A 70 -1.96 7.75 5.02
CA TYR A 70 -2.17 6.36 5.42
C TYR A 70 -3.51 6.14 6.15
N GLY A 71 -4.03 7.15 6.84
CA GLY A 71 -5.38 7.11 7.41
C GLY A 71 -6.45 7.03 6.32
N VAL A 72 -6.30 7.80 5.24
CA VAL A 72 -7.18 7.75 4.06
C VAL A 72 -7.05 6.40 3.34
N ALA A 73 -5.84 5.90 3.12
CA ALA A 73 -5.60 4.62 2.49
C ALA A 73 -6.25 3.44 3.23
N ILE A 74 -6.25 3.46 4.57
CA ILE A 74 -6.96 2.46 5.39
C ILE A 74 -8.47 2.50 5.10
N HIS A 75 -9.07 3.68 4.98
CA HIS A 75 -10.48 3.81 4.61
C HIS A 75 -10.77 3.32 3.19
N TYR A 76 -9.86 3.50 2.23
CA TYR A 76 -10.03 2.91 0.90
C TYR A 76 -10.09 1.38 0.96
N MET A 77 -9.29 0.74 1.82
CA MET A 77 -9.27 -0.73 1.94
C MET A 77 -10.58 -1.32 2.45
N ASP A 78 -11.31 -0.62 3.32
CA ASP A 78 -12.67 -1.04 3.72
C ASP A 78 -13.59 -1.17 2.48
N GLY A 79 -13.46 -0.24 1.54
CA GLY A 79 -14.15 -0.24 0.26
C GLY A 79 -13.65 -1.33 -0.70
N VAL A 80 -12.34 -1.55 -0.78
CA VAL A 80 -11.73 -2.60 -1.63
C VAL A 80 -12.30 -3.96 -1.24
N LEU A 81 -12.31 -4.29 0.04
CA LEU A 81 -12.82 -5.57 0.55
C LEU A 81 -14.31 -5.78 0.22
N ALA A 82 -15.13 -4.75 0.41
CA ALA A 82 -16.56 -4.81 0.08
C ALA A 82 -16.80 -4.99 -1.43
N ASN A 83 -16.03 -4.29 -2.26
CA ASN A 83 -16.11 -4.38 -3.72
C ASN A 83 -15.61 -5.75 -4.23
N LEU A 84 -14.57 -6.32 -3.64
CA LEU A 84 -14.09 -7.68 -3.93
C LEU A 84 -15.19 -8.72 -3.67
N LYS A 85 -15.84 -8.65 -2.51
CA LYS A 85 -16.93 -9.59 -2.13
C LYS A 85 -18.16 -9.47 -3.03
N SER A 86 -18.47 -8.26 -3.48
CA SER A 86 -19.59 -7.99 -4.39
C SER A 86 -19.24 -8.12 -5.88
N LYS A 87 -18.01 -8.56 -6.21
CA LYS A 87 -17.49 -8.69 -7.58
C LYS A 87 -17.50 -7.37 -8.37
N ASN A 88 -17.47 -6.24 -7.67
CA ASN A 88 -17.31 -4.92 -8.25
C ASN A 88 -15.81 -4.60 -8.43
N TYR A 89 -15.17 -5.37 -9.30
CA TYR A 89 -13.72 -5.35 -9.48
C TYR A 89 -13.18 -4.01 -9.98
N ARG A 90 -13.98 -3.25 -10.76
CA ARG A 90 -13.62 -1.88 -11.17
C ARG A 90 -13.41 -0.98 -9.95
N ASN A 91 -14.39 -0.91 -9.05
CA ASN A 91 -14.28 -0.06 -7.86
C ASN A 91 -13.23 -0.60 -6.87
N ALA A 92 -13.03 -1.92 -6.80
CA ALA A 92 -11.94 -2.49 -6.00
C ALA A 92 -10.56 -2.02 -6.50
N ARG A 93 -10.35 -1.99 -7.83
CA ARG A 93 -9.12 -1.47 -8.43
C ARG A 93 -8.97 0.04 -8.27
N GLU A 94 -10.06 0.80 -8.33
CA GLU A 94 -10.03 2.24 -8.05
C GLU A 94 -9.59 2.52 -6.60
N GLY A 95 -10.08 1.74 -5.63
CA GLY A 95 -9.60 1.84 -4.24
C GLY A 95 -8.11 1.53 -4.09
N LEU A 96 -7.59 0.50 -4.77
CA LEU A 96 -6.16 0.19 -4.76
C LEU A 96 -5.31 1.27 -5.46
N THR A 97 -5.84 1.95 -6.47
CA THR A 97 -5.18 3.14 -7.04
C THR A 97 -5.08 4.26 -6.01
N GLY A 98 -6.12 4.49 -5.20
CA GLY A 98 -6.07 5.43 -4.08
C GLY A 98 -4.97 5.08 -3.08
N VAL A 99 -4.93 3.81 -2.63
CA VAL A 99 -3.87 3.31 -1.73
C VAL A 99 -2.47 3.52 -2.30
N TYR A 100 -2.27 3.27 -3.60
CA TYR A 100 -0.99 3.55 -4.25
C TYR A 100 -0.63 5.03 -4.18
N VAL A 101 -1.58 5.91 -4.52
CA VAL A 101 -1.38 7.36 -4.58
C VAL A 101 -1.05 7.90 -3.20
N ASP A 102 -1.78 7.51 -2.15
CA ASP A 102 -1.55 7.98 -0.78
C ASP A 102 -0.14 7.59 -0.28
N ALA A 103 0.31 6.36 -0.58
CA ALA A 103 1.67 5.92 -0.25
C ALA A 103 2.76 6.64 -1.05
N ASP A 104 2.47 7.01 -2.32
CA ASP A 104 3.36 7.80 -3.17
C ASP A 104 3.46 9.25 -2.66
N THR A 105 2.33 9.87 -2.30
CA THR A 105 2.27 11.22 -1.70
C THR A 105 3.07 11.29 -0.40
N CYS A 106 2.96 10.28 0.46
CA CYS A 106 3.80 10.21 1.66
C CYS A 106 5.29 10.22 1.31
N GLU A 107 5.73 9.44 0.32
CA GLU A 107 7.14 9.39 -0.08
C GLU A 107 7.60 10.71 -0.73
N GLU A 108 6.81 11.28 -1.63
CA GLU A 108 7.14 12.52 -2.32
C GLU A 108 7.24 13.71 -1.36
N SER A 109 6.51 13.70 -0.23
CA SER A 109 6.63 14.74 0.80
C SER A 109 8.05 14.92 1.34
N PHE A 110 8.90 13.89 1.29
CA PHE A 110 10.31 13.96 1.68
C PHE A 110 11.22 14.44 0.55
N HIS A 111 10.76 14.39 -0.70
CA HIS A 111 11.48 14.80 -1.89
C HIS A 111 11.13 16.21 -2.36
N GLU A 112 10.17 16.88 -1.70
CA GLU A 112 9.94 18.31 -1.85
C GLU A 112 11.00 19.14 -1.13
N GLU A 113 11.31 20.34 -1.66
CA GLU A 113 12.32 21.21 -1.07
C GLU A 113 11.85 21.83 0.26
N PRO A 114 12.65 21.77 1.34
CA PRO A 114 14.01 21.26 1.38
C PRO A 114 14.07 19.73 1.55
N VAL A 115 14.72 19.05 0.61
CA VAL A 115 14.73 17.57 0.53
C VAL A 115 15.24 16.93 1.83
N ARG A 116 14.61 15.84 2.25
CA ARG A 116 14.99 15.02 3.40
C ARG A 116 15.00 13.52 3.03
N PRO A 117 15.86 12.71 3.66
CA PRO A 117 15.76 11.26 3.49
C PRO A 117 14.47 10.74 4.15
N SER A 118 13.65 10.02 3.39
CA SER A 118 12.48 9.31 3.93
C SER A 118 12.93 8.07 4.70
N PRO A 119 12.58 7.93 6.00
CA PRO A 119 12.78 6.67 6.72
C PRO A 119 11.69 5.64 6.39
N LEU A 120 10.66 6.03 5.63
CA LEU A 120 9.51 5.19 5.28
C LEU A 120 9.58 4.67 3.83
N THR A 121 10.64 4.97 3.07
CA THR A 121 10.78 4.57 1.66
C THR A 121 10.48 3.09 1.41
N LYS A 122 10.98 2.19 2.27
CA LYS A 122 10.72 0.76 2.11
C LYS A 122 9.23 0.46 2.29
N ASN A 123 8.61 0.98 3.34
CA ASN A 123 7.20 0.75 3.65
C ASN A 123 6.29 1.30 2.54
N ASN A 124 6.58 2.52 2.07
CA ASN A 124 5.86 3.17 0.97
C ASN A 124 5.95 2.34 -0.31
N ASN A 125 7.15 1.86 -0.66
CA ASN A 125 7.35 1.02 -1.84
C ASN A 125 6.66 -0.34 -1.71
N ASP A 126 6.71 -0.97 -0.53
CA ASP A 126 6.02 -2.25 -0.30
C ASP A 126 4.50 -2.10 -0.48
N VAL A 127 3.89 -1.02 0.02
CA VAL A 127 2.45 -0.72 -0.16
C VAL A 127 2.12 -0.47 -1.62
N LYS A 128 2.91 0.36 -2.31
CA LYS A 128 2.75 0.64 -3.74
C LYS A 128 2.82 -0.63 -4.58
N ASP A 129 3.82 -1.47 -4.35
CA ASP A 129 3.99 -2.72 -5.09
C ASP A 129 2.85 -3.70 -4.83
N LEU A 130 2.41 -3.82 -3.57
CA LEU A 130 1.24 -4.66 -3.23
C LEU A 130 -0.05 -4.13 -3.85
N ALA A 131 -0.29 -2.82 -3.85
CA ALA A 131 -1.46 -2.21 -4.48
C ALA A 131 -1.50 -2.48 -5.99
N LEU A 132 -0.35 -2.38 -6.67
CA LEU A 132 -0.23 -2.74 -8.08
C LEU A 132 -0.50 -4.23 -8.32
N ILE A 133 0.06 -5.11 -7.49
CA ILE A 133 -0.18 -6.56 -7.58
C ILE A 133 -1.66 -6.89 -7.36
N GLY A 134 -2.26 -6.31 -6.32
CA GLY A 134 -3.68 -6.48 -6.02
C GLY A 134 -4.53 -6.05 -7.21
N SER A 135 -4.23 -4.90 -7.82
CA SER A 135 -4.95 -4.40 -9.00
C SER A 135 -4.81 -5.36 -10.20
N GLN A 136 -3.63 -5.94 -10.40
CA GLN A 136 -3.38 -6.92 -11.45
C GLN A 136 -4.12 -8.24 -11.21
N ILE A 137 -4.13 -8.76 -9.99
CA ILE A 137 -4.87 -9.98 -9.65
C ILE A 137 -6.37 -9.76 -9.81
N ILE A 138 -6.88 -8.62 -9.33
CA ILE A 138 -8.30 -8.26 -9.47
C ILE A 138 -8.69 -8.12 -10.94
N HIS A 139 -7.80 -7.60 -11.79
CA HIS A 139 -8.06 -7.53 -13.23
C HIS A 139 -8.27 -8.92 -13.88
N ILE A 140 -7.66 -9.98 -13.34
CA ILE A 140 -7.86 -11.35 -13.83
C ILE A 140 -9.29 -11.86 -13.51
N LEU A 141 -9.94 -11.31 -12.48
CA LEU A 141 -11.28 -11.74 -12.05
C LEU A 141 -12.42 -11.18 -12.91
N GLY A 142 -12.17 -10.14 -13.72
CA GLY A 142 -13.16 -9.48 -14.57
C GLY A 142 -13.08 -7.96 -14.53
#